data_AF-A0A258KRU2-F1
#
_entry.id   AF-A0A258KRU2-F1
#
_cell.length_a   1.000
_cell.length_b   1.000
_cell.length_c   1.000
_cell.angle_alpha   90.00
_cell.angle_beta   90.00
_cell.angle_gamma   90.00
#
_symmetry.space_group_name_H-M   'P 1'
#
loop_
_entity.id
_entity.type
_entity.pdbx_description
1 polymer ?
#
loop_
_entity_poly.entity_id
_entity_poly.type
_entity_poly.pdbx_seq_one_letter_code
_entity_poly.pdbx_strand_id
1 'polypeptide(L)' 'MTFGGPFEREGPRWFSIPAHRPFVDDLARGFLAALSHMGPEALPRATLLTPTRRGARAVADALLA' A
#
# COMPACT_ATOMS: atom_id res chain seq x y z
N MET A 1 29.64 13.07 10.66
CA MET A 1 29.03 11.77 10.31
C MET A 1 27.54 11.90 10.53
N THR A 2 26.76 12.09 9.47
CA THR A 2 25.32 12.25 9.56
C THR A 2 24.69 10.86 9.64
N PHE A 3 24.05 10.54 10.75
CA PHE A 3 23.25 9.32 10.85
C PHE A 3 21.94 9.59 10.15
N GLY A 4 21.73 8.91 9.02
CA GLY A 4 20.46 9.00 8.31
C GLY A 4 19.31 8.54 9.21
N GLY A 5 18.18 9.25 9.16
CA GLY A 5 16.98 8.87 9.88
C GLY A 5 16.54 7.43 9.55
N PRO A 6 15.75 6.77 10.42
CA PRO A 6 15.39 5.36 10.30
C PRO A 6 14.63 5.00 9.00
N PHE A 7 14.29 5.99 8.17
CA PHE A 7 13.50 5.89 6.96
C PHE A 7 14.20 6.45 5.71
N GLU A 8 15.50 6.79 5.80
CA GLU A 8 16.26 7.34 4.66
C GLU A 8 16.70 6.27 3.64
N ARG A 9 16.72 5.00 4.03
CA ARG A 9 17.05 3.88 3.14
C ARG A 9 15.79 3.19 2.64
N GLU A 10 15.86 2.59 1.46
CA GLU A 10 14.81 1.69 0.98
C GLU A 10 14.71 0.46 1.88
N GLY A 11 13.48 0.06 2.21
CA GLY A 11 13.20 -1.05 3.12
C GLY A 11 11.73 -1.10 3.53
N PRO A 12 11.31 -2.15 4.25
CA PRO A 12 9.95 -2.28 4.75
C PRO A 12 9.55 -1.07 5.62
N ARG A 13 8.36 -0.52 5.38
CA ARG A 13 7.83 0.65 6.12
C ARG A 13 6.50 0.33 6.79
N TRP A 14 6.26 0.99 7.92
CA TRP A 14 4.98 0.98 8.60
C TRP A 14 4.16 2.19 8.16
N PHE A 15 2.91 1.95 7.78
CA PHE A 15 1.96 2.99 7.40
C PHE A 15 0.78 2.97 8.37
N SER A 16 0.19 4.14 8.60
CA SER A 16 -1.03 4.27 9.41
C SER A 16 -2.08 5.03 8.60
N ILE A 17 -3.30 4.51 8.61
CA ILE A 17 -4.47 5.19 8.02
C ILE A 17 -5.30 5.75 9.19
N PRO A 18 -5.66 7.04 9.18
CA PRO A 18 -6.47 7.63 10.25
C PRO A 18 -7.81 6.92 10.40
N ALA A 19 -8.24 6.67 11.64
CA ALA A 19 -9.45 5.88 11.95
C ALA A 19 -10.76 6.44 11.39
N HIS A 20 -10.80 7.74 11.05
CA HIS A 20 -11.99 8.42 10.50
C HIS A 20 -12.07 8.36 8.97
N ARG A 21 -11.13 7.67 8.31
CA ARG A 21 -11.12 7.53 6.85
C ARG A 21 -11.50 6.11 6.42
N PRO A 22 -12.08 5.94 5.23
CA PRO A 22 -12.33 4.62 4.67
C PRO A 22 -11.01 3.87 4.47
N PHE A 23 -10.73 2.91 5.36
CA PHE A 23 -9.44 2.21 5.40
C PHE A 23 -9.09 1.53 4.07
N VAL A 24 -10.05 0.83 3.47
CA VAL A 24 -9.83 0.04 2.25
C VAL A 24 -9.50 0.95 1.06
N ASP A 25 -10.23 2.05 0.89
CA ASP A 25 -10.00 2.98 -0.22
C ASP A 25 -8.66 3.70 -0.08
N ASP A 26 -8.30 4.12 1.14
CA ASP A 26 -7.00 4.73 1.39
C ASP A 26 -5.84 3.75 1.23
N LEU A 27 -6.03 2.49 1.62
CA LEU A 27 -5.05 1.43 1.37
C LEU A 27 -4.86 1.21 -0.13
N ALA A 28 -5.95 1.10 -0.92
CA ALA A 28 -5.87 0.91 -2.36
C ALA A 28 -5.15 2.08 -3.06
N ARG A 29 -5.51 3.32 -2.72
CA ARG A 29 -4.84 4.53 -3.22
C ARG A 29 -3.35 4.56 -2.86
N GLY A 30 -3.02 4.29 -1.59
CA GLY A 30 -1.64 4.26 -1.11
C GLY A 30 -0.81 3.17 -1.78
N PHE A 31 -1.40 2.00 -2.01
CA PHE A 31 -0.78 0.88 -2.70
C PHE A 31 -0.46 1.23 -4.16
N LEU A 32 -1.42 1.77 -4.92
CA LEU A 32 -1.19 2.20 -6.30
C LEU A 32 -0.15 3.32 -6.39
N ALA A 33 -0.20 4.29 -5.47
CA ALA A 33 0.79 5.36 -5.39
C ALA A 33 2.21 4.80 -5.14
N ALA A 34 2.36 3.83 -4.25
CA ALA A 34 3.65 3.18 -3.99
C ALA A 34 4.21 2.43 -5.20
N LEU A 35 3.34 1.91 -6.09
CA LEU A 35 3.76 1.20 -7.31
C LEU A 35 4.05 2.15 -8.49
N SER A 36 3.50 3.36 -8.48
CA SER A 36 3.48 4.29 -9.62
C SER A 36 4.84 4.51 -10.30
N HIS A 37 5.92 4.64 -9.51
CA HIS A 37 7.28 4.84 -10.03
C HIS A 37 7.88 3.63 -10.77
N MET A 38 7.29 2.44 -10.65
CA MET A 38 7.75 1.20 -11.30
C MET A 38 7.01 0.92 -12.62
N GLY A 39 6.03 1.76 -12.98
CA GLY A 39 5.20 1.58 -14.17
C GLY A 39 4.03 0.60 -13.98
N PRO A 40 3.14 0.47 -14.98
CA PRO A 40 1.89 -0.27 -14.85
C PRO A 40 2.10 -1.79 -14.62
N GLU A 41 3.19 -2.32 -15.15
CA GLU A 41 3.56 -3.74 -15.04
C GLU A 41 3.94 -4.17 -13.62
N ALA A 42 4.07 -3.22 -12.69
CA ALA A 42 4.32 -3.51 -11.28
C ALA A 42 3.09 -4.08 -10.58
N LEU A 43 1.88 -3.64 -10.95
CA LEU A 43 0.65 -4.05 -10.27
C LEU A 43 0.39 -5.56 -10.36
N PRO A 44 0.48 -6.22 -11.54
CA PRO A 44 0.31 -7.68 -11.63
C PRO A 44 1.36 -8.49 -10.86
N ARG A 45 2.51 -7.89 -10.54
CA ARG A 45 3.60 -8.53 -9.79
C ARG A 45 3.54 -8.26 -8.29
N ALA A 46 2.70 -7.33 -7.85
CA ALA A 46 2.62 -6.95 -6.47
C ALA A 46 1.80 -7.96 -5.65
N THR A 47 2.20 -8.20 -4.40
CA THR A 47 1.50 -9.10 -3.48
C THR A 47 1.03 -8.31 -2.27
N LEU A 48 -0.29 -8.35 -2.00
CA LEU A 48 -0.89 -7.76 -0.80
C LEU A 48 -1.41 -8.87 0.12
N LEU A 49 -0.85 -8.96 1.32
CA LEU A 49 -1.30 -9.90 2.33
C LEU A 49 -2.46 -9.31 3.12
N THR A 50 -3.59 -10.01 3.15
CA THR A 50 -4.79 -9.58 3.90
C THR A 50 -5.14 -10.59 4.99
N PRO A 51 -5.66 -10.16 6.15
CA PRO A 51 -5.94 -11.05 7.27
C PRO A 51 -7.13 -11.98 7.01
N THR A 52 -8.02 -11.63 6.09
CA THR A 52 -9.23 -12.39 5.78
C THR A 52 -9.56 -12.36 4.29
N ARG A 53 -10.29 -13.37 3.80
CA ARG A 53 -10.81 -13.41 2.42
C ARG A 53 -11.73 -12.21 2.12
N ARG A 54 -12.50 -11.77 3.12
CA ARG A 54 -13.35 -10.57 2.99
C ARG A 54 -12.50 -9.31 2.75
N GLY A 55 -11.38 -9.18 3.46
CA GLY A 55 -10.43 -8.08 3.26
C GLY A 55 -9.84 -8.10 1.86
N ALA A 56 -9.40 -9.27 1.37
CA ALA A 56 -8.90 -9.42 0.00
C ALA A 56 -9.91 -8.94 -1.05
N ARG A 57 -11.18 -9.36 -0.92
CA ARG A 57 -12.24 -8.96 -1.84
C ARG A 57 -12.52 -7.47 -1.80
N ALA A 58 -12.62 -6.88 -0.61
CA ALA A 58 -12.86 -5.45 -0.46
C ALA A 58 -11.75 -4.60 -1.10
N VAL A 59 -10.48 -5.01 -0.96
CA VAL A 59 -9.37 -4.31 -1.62
C VAL A 59 -9.41 -4.50 -3.13
N ALA A 60 -9.71 -5.70 -3.62
CA ALA A 60 -9.84 -5.94 -5.06
C ALA A 60 -10.93 -5.05 -5.68
N ASP A 61 -12.08 -4.91 -5.01
CA ASP A 61 -13.15 -4.03 -5.45
C ASP A 61 -12.70 -2.55 -5.45
N ALA A 62 -12.00 -2.11 -4.39
CA ALA A 62 -11.48 -0.74 -4.29
C ALA A 62 -10.37 -0.40 -5.28
N LEU A 63 -9.62 -1.39 -5.80
CA LEU A 63 -8.63 -1.19 -6.85
C LEU A 63 -9.25 -0.97 -8.24
N LEU A 64 -10.53 -1.33 -8.42
CA LEU A 64 -11.28 -1.22 -9.67
C LEU A 64 -12.24 -0.01 -9.71
N ALA A 65 -12.42 0.67 -8.57
CA ALA A 65 -13.33 1.82 -8.40
C ALA A 65 -12.68 3.14 -8.82
#